data_AF-A0A381UST6-F1
#
_entry.id   AF-A0A381UST6-F1
#
_cell.length_a   1.000
_cell.length_b   1.000
_cell.length_c   1.000
_cell.angle_alpha   90.00
_cell.angle_beta   90.00
_cell.angle_gamma   90.00
#
_symmetry.space_group_name_H-M   'P 1'
#
loop_
_entity.id
_entity.type
_entity.pdbx_description
1 polymer ?
#
loop_
_entity_poly.entity_id
_entity_poly.type
_entity_poly.pdbx_seq_one_letter_code
_entity_poly.pdbx_strand_id
1 'polypeptide(L)' 'MGAAVMVLGVGSCAPEVEVPIDVATEGRTPIVVASLGPQVGEQVPAFSLPDQNGQVRTLESVLGRNGAMLLFHRSADW' A
#
# COMPACT_ATOMS: atom_id res chain seq x y z
N MET A 1 66.01 -18.87 4.02
CA MET A 1 65.11 -20.04 3.89
C MET A 1 63.73 -19.55 4.34
N GLY A 2 62.87 -19.07 3.45
CA GLY A 2 61.93 -19.87 2.63
C GLY A 2 60.57 -19.87 3.35
N ALA A 3 59.41 -19.53 2.79
CA ALA A 3 58.99 -19.21 1.43
C ALA A 3 57.81 -18.21 1.50
N ALA A 4 57.64 -17.38 0.47
CA ALA A 4 56.44 -16.57 0.26
C ALA A 4 55.43 -17.40 -0.54
N VAL A 5 54.19 -17.53 -0.04
CA VAL A 5 53.08 -18.13 -0.79
C VAL A 5 52.34 -17.02 -1.53
N MET A 6 52.56 -16.97 -2.84
CA MET A 6 51.84 -16.09 -3.76
C MET A 6 50.60 -16.83 -4.26
N VAL A 7 49.43 -16.52 -3.70
CA VAL A 7 48.16 -17.01 -4.24
C VAL A 7 47.74 -16.09 -5.37
N LEU A 8 48.01 -16.50 -6.61
CA LEU A 8 47.54 -15.82 -7.81
C LEU A 8 46.09 -16.24 -8.07
N GLY A 9 45.14 -15.51 -7.48
CA GLY A 9 43.72 -15.64 -7.81
C GLY A 9 43.38 -14.78 -9.02
N VAL A 10 43.32 -15.37 -10.21
CA VAL A 10 42.73 -14.71 -11.40
C VAL A 10 41.20 -14.76 -11.30
N GLY A 11 40.65 -13.93 -10.43
CA GLY A 11 39.23 -13.59 -10.45
C GLY A 11 39.06 -12.29 -11.22
N SER A 12 38.72 -12.40 -12.51
CA SER A 12 38.29 -11.24 -13.30
C SER A 12 37.14 -10.55 -12.58
N CYS A 13 37.38 -9.36 -12.04
CA CYS A 13 36.33 -8.49 -11.54
C CYS A 13 35.43 -8.12 -12.73
N ALA A 14 34.31 -8.82 -12.88
CA ALA A 14 33.17 -8.20 -13.56
C ALA A 14 32.80 -6.96 -12.73
N PRO A 15 32.50 -5.80 -13.33
CA PRO A 15 32.00 -4.68 -12.56
C PRO A 15 30.67 -5.13 -11.95
N GLU A 16 30.60 -5.14 -10.62
CA GLU A 16 29.35 -5.17 -9.90
C GLU A 16 28.57 -3.96 -10.41
N VAL A 17 27.55 -4.23 -11.24
CA VAL A 17 26.59 -3.21 -11.62
C VAL A 17 25.86 -2.89 -10.34
N GLU A 18 26.35 -1.87 -9.63
CA GLU A 18 25.57 -1.16 -8.63
C GLU A 18 24.37 -0.64 -9.40
N VAL A 19 23.28 -1.42 -9.36
CA VAL A 19 22.00 -0.99 -9.90
C VAL A 19 21.67 0.20 -9.01
N PRO A 20 21.70 1.45 -9.52
CA PRO A 20 21.16 2.53 -8.73
C PRO A 20 19.71 2.12 -8.51
N ILE A 21 19.37 1.83 -7.25
CA ILE A 21 18.00 1.92 -6.83
C ILE A 21 17.62 3.38 -7.07
N ASP A 22 17.13 3.66 -8.28
CA ASP A 22 16.44 4.90 -8.58
C ASP A 22 15.21 4.87 -7.70
N VAL A 23 15.40 5.36 -6.47
CA VAL A 23 14.32 5.65 -5.55
C VAL A 23 13.67 6.91 -6.11
N ALA A 24 12.93 6.76 -7.22
CA ALA A 24 11.88 7.67 -7.63
C ALA A 24 10.77 7.65 -6.56
N THR A 25 11.07 8.17 -5.39
CA THR A 25 10.12 8.68 -4.40
C THR A 25 10.25 10.21 -4.36
N GLU A 26 10.56 10.83 -5.48
CA GLU A 26 10.35 12.27 -5.62
C GLU A 26 8.85 12.55 -5.72
N GLY A 27 8.29 13.09 -4.62
CA GLY A 27 7.05 13.86 -4.66
C GLY A 27 5.80 13.23 -4.07
N ARG A 28 5.86 12.30 -3.11
CA ARG A 28 4.64 11.93 -2.36
C ARG A 28 4.31 13.00 -1.33
N THR A 29 3.24 13.77 -1.58
CA THR A 29 2.67 14.66 -0.56
C THR A 29 2.13 13.83 0.61
N PRO A 30 2.54 14.11 1.86
CA PRO A 30 1.97 13.44 3.02
C PRO A 30 0.46 13.69 3.10
N ILE A 31 -0.31 12.63 3.29
CA ILE A 31 -1.76 12.70 3.53
C ILE A 31 -2.03 12.54 5.03
N VAL A 32 -2.78 13.49 5.60
CA VAL A 32 -3.26 13.39 6.98
C VAL A 32 -4.45 12.46 7.00
N VAL A 33 -4.23 11.18 7.34
CA VAL A 33 -5.28 10.15 7.29
C VAL A 33 -6.46 10.48 8.22
N ALA A 34 -6.19 11.14 9.35
CA ALA A 34 -7.23 11.52 10.31
C ALA A 34 -8.25 12.53 9.75
N SER A 35 -7.91 13.29 8.72
CA SER A 35 -8.84 14.23 8.08
C SER A 35 -9.61 13.60 6.91
N LEU A 36 -9.43 12.29 6.66
CA LEU A 36 -10.12 11.60 5.57
C LEU A 36 -11.46 11.04 6.06
N GLY A 37 -12.50 11.28 5.27
CA GLY A 37 -13.85 10.77 5.54
C GLY A 37 -14.65 11.60 6.55
N PRO A 38 -15.92 11.20 6.80
CA PRO A 38 -16.80 11.90 7.73
C PRO A 38 -16.28 11.86 9.16
N GLN A 39 -16.34 13.02 9.84
CA GLN A 39 -15.95 13.14 11.24
C GLN A 39 -17.10 12.72 12.17
N VAL A 40 -16.81 12.54 13.46
CA VAL A 40 -17.84 12.21 14.46
C VAL A 40 -18.88 13.34 14.53
N GLY A 41 -20.15 12.97 14.32
CA GLY A 41 -21.27 13.92 14.27
C GLY A 41 -21.57 14.46 12.87
N GLU A 42 -20.68 14.25 11.89
CA GLU A 42 -20.99 14.52 10.48
C GLU A 42 -21.85 13.42 9.88
N GLN A 43 -22.65 13.81 8.88
CA GLN A 43 -23.50 12.89 8.15
C GLN A 43 -22.66 12.04 7.18
N VAL A 44 -22.92 10.73 7.18
CA VAL A 44 -22.35 9.83 6.17
C VAL A 44 -22.96 10.15 4.80
N PRO A 45 -22.14 10.33 3.74
CA PRO A 45 -22.64 10.54 2.40
C PRO A 45 -23.52 9.38 1.91
N ALA A 46 -24.58 9.71 1.18
CA ALA A 46 -25.40 8.71 0.51
C ALA A 46 -24.56 7.93 -0.52
N PHE A 47 -24.84 6.64 -0.67
CA PHE A 47 -24.22 5.79 -1.69
C PHE A 47 -25.27 4.89 -2.33
N SER A 48 -24.94 4.38 -3.51
CA SER A 48 -25.68 3.34 -4.22
C SER A 48 -24.66 2.44 -4.89
N LEU A 49 -24.37 1.30 -4.27
CA LEU A 49 -23.27 0.41 -4.65
C LEU A 49 -23.75 -1.04 -4.71
N PRO A 50 -23.26 -1.85 -5.66
CA PRO A 50 -23.54 -3.28 -5.69
C PRO A 50 -22.90 -3.98 -4.50
N ASP A 51 -23.63 -4.90 -3.88
CA ASP A 51 -23.07 -5.86 -2.90
C ASP A 51 -22.35 -7.03 -3.60
N GLN A 52 -21.85 -7.97 -2.81
CA GLN A 52 -21.14 -9.17 -3.32
C GLN A 52 -21.97 -10.06 -4.25
N ASN A 53 -23.30 -9.88 -4.28
CA ASN A 53 -24.22 -10.60 -5.15
C ASN A 53 -24.70 -9.72 -6.32
N GLY A 54 -24.10 -8.54 -6.51
CA GLY A 54 -24.46 -7.58 -7.53
C GLY A 54 -25.75 -6.81 -7.24
N GLN A 55 -26.35 -6.97 -6.05
CA GLN A 55 -27.58 -6.26 -5.70
C GLN A 55 -27.24 -4.85 -5.25
N VAL A 56 -27.91 -3.85 -5.81
CA VAL A 56 -27.68 -2.45 -5.43
C VAL A 56 -28.17 -2.21 -4.00
N ARG A 57 -27.28 -1.68 -3.16
CA ARG A 57 -27.56 -1.25 -1.79
C ARG A 57 -27.35 0.24 -1.66
N THR A 58 -28.22 0.87 -0.87
CA THR A 58 -28.09 2.27 -0.47
C THR A 58 -27.77 2.37 1.02
N LEU A 59 -27.34 3.56 1.47
CA LEU A 59 -27.13 3.85 2.89
C LEU A 59 -28.39 3.53 3.71
N GLU A 60 -29.56 3.95 3.24
CA GLU A 60 -30.84 3.72 3.91
C GLU A 60 -31.17 2.24 4.04
N SER A 61 -30.85 1.46 3.00
CA SER A 61 -31.14 0.02 2.98
C SER A 61 -30.30 -0.81 3.96
N VAL A 62 -29.13 -0.29 4.37
CA VAL A 62 -28.20 -0.98 5.29
C VAL A 62 -28.31 -0.48 6.73
N LEU A 63 -28.98 0.65 6.96
CA LEU A 63 -29.20 1.17 8.30
C LEU A 63 -30.21 0.30 9.07
N GLY A 64 -29.77 -0.25 10.20
CA GLY A 64 -30.63 -0.96 11.14
C GLY A 64 -31.09 -0.08 12.30
N ARG A 65 -31.91 -0.64 13.20
CA ARG A 65 -32.35 0.01 14.46
C ARG A 65 -31.21 0.50 15.35
N ASN A 66 -30.04 -0.13 15.25
CA ASN A 66 -28.84 0.20 16.04
C ASN A 66 -27.78 0.93 15.20
N GLY A 67 -28.13 1.41 14.00
CA GLY A 67 -27.18 1.95 13.03
C GLY A 67 -26.55 0.87 12.16
N ALA A 68 -25.44 1.23 11.50
CA ALA A 68 -24.68 0.37 10.61
C ALA A 68 -23.16 0.56 10.84
N MET A 69 -22.39 -0.47 10.51
CA MET A 69 -20.93 -0.41 10.48
C MET A 69 -20.46 -0.50 9.02
N LEU A 70 -19.72 0.51 8.55
CA LEU A 70 -19.13 0.53 7.22
C LEU A 70 -17.64 0.20 7.33
N LEU A 71 -17.23 -0.97 6.81
CA LEU A 71 -15.85 -1.42 6.82
C LEU A 71 -15.21 -1.18 5.45
N PHE A 72 -14.20 -0.31 5.38
CA PHE A 72 -13.41 -0.11 4.18
C PHE A 72 -12.19 -1.03 4.22
N HIS A 73 -12.12 -1.95 3.26
CA HIS A 73 -10.99 -2.85 3.09
C HIS A 73 -10.33 -2.58 1.74
N ARG A 74 -9.01 -2.36 1.75
CA ARG A 74 -8.18 -2.40 0.54
C ARG A 74 -7.42 -3.72 0.53
N SER A 75 -7.76 -4.62 -0.39
CA SER A 75 -6.95 -5.80 -0.67
C SER A 75 -5.64 -5.38 -1.33
N ALA A 76 -4.58 -6.16 -1.11
CA ALA A 76 -3.43 -6.13 -2.00
C ALA A 76 -3.69 -7.16 -3.11
N ASP A 77 -4.16 -6.71 -4.27
CA ASP A 77 -3.84 -7.43 -5.50
C ASP A 77 -2.34 -7.24 -5.71
N TRP A 78 -1.61 -8.35 -5.73
CA TRP A 78 -0.17 -8.40 -6.00
C TRP A 78 0.05 -8.70 -7.48
#